data_AF-A0A8S7K232-F1
#
_entry.id   AF-A0A8S7K232-F1
#
_cell.length_a   1.000
_cell.length_b   1.000
_cell.length_c   1.000
_cell.angle_alpha   90.00
_cell.angle_beta   90.00
_cell.angle_gamma   90.00
#
_symmetry.space_group_name_H-M   'P 1'
#
loop_
_entity.id
_entity.type
_entity.pdbx_description
1 polymer ?
#
loop_
_entity_poly.entity_id
_entity_poly.type
_entity_poly.pdbx_seq_one_letter_code
_entity_poly.pdbx_strand_id
1 'polypeptide(L)'
;KTATAGTSCSPDGLVGRDSKGAILSCQSGVWIGFESYPVGSPIPWPSATPPQGYLLMNGQSFSCSRYPQLARAYPGCKLPDLRGVFIRGWDNGKGLDGDRNRQLLSYQADQSGVYHERGGWLKGHHSGMPYWAQGSTTEMRPKNIAFNYIVKAS
;
A
#
# COMPACT_ATOMS: atom_id res chain seq x y z
N LYS A 1 -18.38 -22.31 -21.80
CA LYS A 1 -17.08 -22.91 -21.42
C LYS A 1 -16.57 -22.20 -20.19
N THR A 2 -16.17 -22.96 -19.17
CA THR A 2 -15.58 -22.39 -17.96
C THR A 2 -14.16 -21.92 -18.29
N ALA A 3 -13.90 -20.62 -18.15
CA ALA A 3 -12.57 -20.06 -18.32
C ALA A 3 -11.74 -20.35 -17.06
N THR A 4 -10.44 -20.55 -17.20
CA THR A 4 -9.54 -20.83 -16.07
C THR A 4 -8.45 -19.77 -16.06
N ALA A 5 -8.30 -19.04 -14.97
CA ALA A 5 -7.27 -18.01 -14.88
C ALA A 5 -5.87 -18.60 -15.13
N GLY A 6 -5.06 -17.91 -15.92
CA GLY A 6 -3.72 -18.35 -16.32
C GLY A 6 -3.68 -19.29 -17.54
N THR A 7 -4.81 -19.72 -18.11
CA THR A 7 -4.81 -20.53 -19.34
C THR A 7 -4.95 -19.66 -20.60
N SER A 8 -4.50 -20.19 -21.74
CA SER A 8 -4.53 -19.48 -23.01
C SER A 8 -5.95 -19.15 -23.46
N CYS A 9 -6.12 -17.99 -24.06
CA CYS A 9 -7.37 -17.53 -24.65
C CYS A 9 -7.10 -16.76 -25.95
N SER A 10 -8.11 -16.69 -26.82
CA SER A 10 -8.10 -15.87 -28.03
C SER A 10 -9.53 -15.76 -28.56
N PRO A 11 -9.95 -14.59 -29.09
CA PRO A 11 -9.18 -13.35 -29.19
C PRO A 11 -9.04 -12.60 -27.85
N ASP A 12 -8.11 -11.64 -27.81
CA ASP A 12 -8.06 -10.64 -26.73
C ASP A 12 -9.40 -9.90 -26.64
N GLY A 13 -9.83 -9.59 -25.40
CA GLY A 13 -11.11 -8.97 -25.11
C GLY A 13 -12.28 -9.94 -24.87
N LEU A 14 -12.07 -11.26 -25.02
CA LEU A 14 -13.07 -12.24 -24.60
C LEU A 14 -13.38 -12.13 -23.11
N VAL A 15 -14.65 -12.28 -22.75
CA VAL A 15 -15.12 -12.35 -21.36
C VAL A 15 -15.67 -13.75 -21.09
N GLY A 16 -15.19 -14.37 -20.02
CA GLY A 16 -15.58 -15.70 -19.56
C GLY A 16 -15.93 -15.69 -18.09
N ARG A 17 -16.39 -16.85 -17.58
CA ARG A 17 -16.54 -17.07 -16.14
C ARG A 17 -15.82 -18.34 -15.72
N ASP A 18 -15.24 -18.33 -14.53
CA ASP A 18 -14.66 -19.52 -13.93
C ASP A 18 -15.72 -20.44 -13.30
N SER A 19 -15.29 -21.58 -12.74
CA SER A 19 -16.19 -22.58 -12.14
C SER A 19 -16.89 -22.08 -10.89
N LYS A 20 -16.46 -20.95 -10.34
CA LYS A 20 -17.03 -20.27 -9.18
C LYS A 20 -17.87 -19.05 -9.59
N GLY A 21 -17.98 -18.78 -10.89
CA GLY A 21 -18.73 -17.66 -11.45
C GLY A 21 -17.99 -16.34 -11.52
N ALA A 22 -16.69 -16.29 -11.18
CA ALA A 22 -15.88 -15.08 -11.28
C ALA A 22 -15.65 -14.72 -12.75
N ILE A 23 -15.77 -13.42 -13.08
CA ILE A 23 -15.54 -12.93 -14.45
C ILE A 23 -14.04 -12.99 -14.75
N LEU A 24 -13.69 -13.55 -15.90
CA LEU A 24 -12.35 -13.54 -16.46
C LEU A 24 -12.34 -12.75 -17.77
N SER A 25 -11.28 -12.01 -18.03
CA SER A 25 -11.04 -11.32 -19.32
C SER A 25 -9.82 -11.91 -20.00
N CYS A 26 -9.89 -12.12 -21.31
CA CYS A 26 -8.75 -12.50 -22.12
C CYS A 26 -7.89 -11.26 -22.38
N GLN A 27 -6.67 -11.22 -21.84
CA GLN A 27 -5.73 -10.13 -22.06
C GLN A 27 -4.37 -10.72 -22.43
N SER A 28 -3.81 -10.28 -23.56
CA SER A 28 -2.52 -10.77 -24.07
C SER A 28 -2.48 -12.31 -24.22
N GLY A 29 -3.59 -12.89 -24.69
CA GLY A 29 -3.71 -14.32 -24.96
C GLY A 29 -3.88 -15.19 -23.71
N VAL A 30 -4.13 -14.61 -22.53
CA VAL A 30 -4.33 -15.36 -21.27
C VAL A 30 -5.60 -14.92 -20.55
N TRP A 31 -6.36 -15.87 -20.02
CA TRP A 31 -7.50 -15.59 -19.15
C TRP A 31 -7.00 -15.02 -17.83
N ILE A 32 -7.41 -13.80 -17.48
CA ILE A 32 -7.06 -13.17 -16.21
C ILE A 32 -8.32 -12.84 -15.39
N GLY A 33 -8.18 -12.85 -14.06
CA GLY A 33 -9.24 -12.44 -13.15
C GLY A 33 -9.65 -10.99 -13.38
N PHE A 34 -10.97 -10.73 -13.44
CA PHE A 34 -11.52 -9.39 -13.34
C PHE A 34 -11.45 -8.92 -11.87
N GLU A 35 -10.24 -8.79 -11.33
CA GLU A 35 -10.02 -8.13 -10.05
C GLU A 35 -9.18 -6.87 -10.27
N SER A 36 -9.73 -5.72 -9.89
CA SER A 36 -9.19 -4.40 -10.25
C SER A 36 -7.96 -3.99 -9.44
N TYR A 37 -7.51 -4.80 -8.47
CA TYR A 37 -6.37 -4.49 -7.61
C TYR A 37 -5.16 -5.35 -7.99
N PRO A 38 -4.05 -4.72 -8.44
CA PRO A 38 -2.82 -5.43 -8.70
C PRO A 38 -2.34 -6.20 -7.46
N VAL A 39 -1.83 -7.41 -7.67
CA VAL A 39 -1.17 -8.17 -6.60
C VAL A 39 0.01 -7.36 -6.07
N GLY A 40 0.12 -7.27 -4.75
CA GLY A 40 1.13 -6.44 -4.10
C GLY A 40 0.67 -5.03 -3.72
N SER A 41 -0.50 -4.57 -4.16
CA SER A 41 -1.00 -3.26 -3.76
C SER A 41 -1.48 -3.25 -2.30
N PRO A 42 -1.05 -2.26 -1.48
CA PRO A 42 -1.63 -2.03 -0.16
C PRO A 42 -3.06 -1.49 -0.30
N ILE A 43 -4.00 -2.10 0.42
CA ILE A 43 -5.43 -1.76 0.40
C ILE A 43 -5.89 -1.47 1.83
N PRO A 44 -6.51 -0.31 2.10
CA PRO A 44 -7.16 -0.06 3.39
C PRO A 44 -8.30 -1.04 3.64
N TRP A 45 -8.33 -1.64 4.83
CA TRP A 45 -9.32 -2.64 5.22
C TRP A 45 -9.92 -2.33 6.59
N PRO A 46 -11.26 -2.30 6.73
CA PRO A 46 -11.93 -1.83 7.95
C PRO A 46 -12.00 -2.89 9.07
N SER A 47 -11.65 -4.15 8.81
CA SER A 47 -11.78 -5.25 9.79
C SER A 47 -10.42 -5.77 10.24
N ALA A 48 -10.37 -6.35 11.43
CA ALA A 48 -9.18 -7.02 11.97
C ALA A 48 -8.77 -8.24 11.14
N THR A 49 -9.75 -8.93 10.54
CA THR A 49 -9.52 -10.16 9.78
C THR A 49 -9.54 -9.86 8.28
N PRO A 50 -8.44 -10.09 7.55
CA PRO A 50 -8.43 -9.95 6.09
C PRO A 50 -9.33 -11.00 5.43
N PRO A 51 -9.92 -10.70 4.26
CA PRO A 51 -10.63 -11.70 3.48
C PRO A 51 -9.68 -12.77 2.94
N GLN A 52 -10.21 -13.91 2.53
CA GLN A 52 -9.42 -14.99 1.94
C GLN A 52 -8.66 -14.50 0.70
N GLY A 53 -7.39 -14.89 0.57
CA GLY A 53 -6.52 -14.45 -0.54
C GLY A 53 -5.75 -13.16 -0.25
N TYR A 54 -5.96 -12.56 0.92
CA TYR A 54 -5.27 -11.36 1.37
C TYR A 54 -4.45 -11.62 2.63
N LEU A 55 -3.38 -10.86 2.79
CA LEU A 55 -2.51 -10.90 3.97
C LEU A 55 -2.49 -9.52 4.63
N LEU A 56 -2.35 -9.47 5.95
CA LEU A 56 -2.07 -8.22 6.64
C LEU A 56 -0.68 -7.71 6.25
N MET A 57 -0.45 -6.41 6.34
CA MET A 57 0.86 -5.80 6.12
C MET A 57 1.46 -5.41 7.48
N ASN A 58 1.83 -6.42 8.28
CA ASN A 58 2.29 -6.25 9.67
C ASN A 58 3.77 -6.65 9.87
N GLY A 59 4.56 -6.70 8.79
CA GLY A 59 5.96 -7.13 8.85
C GLY A 59 6.20 -8.63 8.68
N GLN A 60 5.15 -9.45 8.48
CA GLN A 60 5.32 -10.90 8.37
C GLN A 60 5.99 -11.34 7.06
N SER A 61 6.69 -12.47 7.16
CA SER A 61 7.16 -13.24 6.00
C SER A 61 6.01 -14.04 5.36
N PHE A 62 6.14 -14.35 4.08
CA PHE A 62 5.22 -15.18 3.31
C PHE A 62 5.97 -16.22 2.48
N SER A 63 5.26 -17.22 1.96
CA SER A 63 5.86 -18.22 1.06
C SER A 63 5.96 -17.69 -0.36
N CYS A 64 7.17 -17.46 -0.85
CA CYS A 64 7.41 -17.05 -2.23
C CYS A 64 6.97 -18.09 -3.27
N SER A 65 7.07 -19.38 -2.95
CA SER A 65 6.60 -20.44 -3.85
C SER A 65 5.07 -20.47 -3.94
N ARG A 66 4.39 -20.17 -2.83
CA ARG A 66 2.92 -20.08 -2.79
C ARG A 66 2.40 -18.82 -3.47
N TYR A 67 3.12 -17.70 -3.34
CA TYR A 67 2.71 -16.38 -3.81
C TYR A 67 3.80 -15.75 -4.72
N PRO A 68 4.06 -16.32 -5.91
CA PRO A 68 5.15 -15.87 -6.78
C PRO A 68 4.91 -14.47 -7.34
N GLN A 69 3.65 -14.06 -7.51
CA GLN A 69 3.32 -12.70 -7.95
C GLN A 69 3.60 -11.67 -6.86
N LEU A 70 3.26 -11.99 -5.61
CA LEU A 70 3.56 -11.15 -4.45
C LEU A 70 5.08 -11.07 -4.20
N ALA A 71 5.81 -12.16 -4.44
CA ALA A 71 7.28 -12.20 -4.36
C ALA A 71 7.96 -11.24 -5.36
N ARG A 72 7.35 -11.00 -6.52
CA ARG A 72 7.85 -10.01 -7.49
C ARG A 72 7.65 -8.58 -6.99
N ALA A 73 6.55 -8.32 -6.29
CA ALA A 73 6.27 -7.00 -5.69
C ALA A 73 7.09 -6.75 -4.42
N TYR A 74 7.31 -7.78 -3.61
CA TYR A 74 8.09 -7.73 -2.36
C TYR A 74 9.20 -8.78 -2.37
N PRO A 75 10.36 -8.47 -2.99
CA PRO A 75 11.52 -9.33 -2.98
C PRO A 75 11.97 -9.64 -1.54
N GLY A 76 12.38 -10.90 -1.29
CA GLY A 76 12.74 -11.37 0.06
C GLY A 76 11.58 -11.99 0.85
N CYS A 77 10.40 -12.11 0.23
CA CYS A 77 9.26 -12.83 0.78
C CYS A 77 8.77 -12.25 2.13
N LYS A 78 8.87 -10.94 2.32
CA LYS A 78 8.49 -10.24 3.55
C LYS A 78 7.74 -8.96 3.23
N LEU A 79 6.61 -8.76 3.90
CA LEU A 79 5.82 -7.54 3.75
C LEU A 79 6.37 -6.45 4.69
N PRO A 80 6.25 -5.16 4.33
CA PRO A 80 6.52 -4.09 5.28
C PRO A 80 5.50 -4.13 6.43
N ASP A 81 5.88 -3.53 7.56
CA ASP A 81 4.97 -3.28 8.67
C ASP A 81 4.35 -1.89 8.48
N LEU A 82 3.08 -1.86 8.09
CA LEU A 82 2.34 -0.62 7.83
C LEU A 82 1.42 -0.22 8.98
N ARG A 83 1.55 -0.84 10.16
CA ARG A 83 0.75 -0.47 11.33
C ARG A 83 1.18 0.91 11.83
N GLY A 84 0.23 1.84 11.90
CA GLY A 84 0.46 3.19 12.41
C GLY A 84 1.26 4.12 11.50
N VAL A 85 1.54 3.73 10.25
CA VAL A 85 2.23 4.58 9.27
C VAL A 85 1.29 5.01 8.15
N PHE A 86 1.56 6.18 7.58
CA PHE A 86 0.88 6.66 6.38
C PHE A 86 1.69 6.32 5.14
N ILE A 87 1.00 5.93 4.07
CA ILE A 87 1.62 5.78 2.75
C ILE A 87 1.72 7.15 2.10
N ARG A 88 2.91 7.48 1.57
CA ARG A 88 3.16 8.69 0.78
C ARG A 88 3.63 8.37 -0.63
N GLY A 89 3.50 9.33 -1.54
CA GLY A 89 4.12 9.24 -2.85
C GLY A 89 5.63 9.24 -2.77
N TRP A 90 6.27 8.41 -3.61
CA TRP A 90 7.71 8.46 -3.85
C TRP A 90 8.04 9.67 -4.75
N ASP A 91 9.00 10.48 -4.35
CA ASP A 91 9.35 11.72 -5.06
C ASP A 91 9.83 11.48 -6.48
N ASN A 92 10.62 10.41 -6.69
CA ASN A 92 11.14 10.01 -7.99
C ASN A 92 11.74 11.18 -8.81
N GLY A 93 12.45 12.10 -8.14
CA GLY A 93 13.11 13.23 -8.80
C GLY A 93 12.21 14.44 -9.07
N LYS A 94 10.98 14.47 -8.53
CA LYS A 94 10.11 15.66 -8.61
C LYS A 94 10.67 16.85 -7.81
N GLY A 95 11.51 16.59 -6.81
CA GLY A 95 12.20 17.61 -6.02
C GLY A 95 11.36 18.19 -4.87
N LEU A 96 10.28 17.50 -4.47
CA LEU A 96 9.46 17.85 -3.30
C LEU A 96 9.95 17.15 -2.03
N ASP A 97 10.52 15.95 -2.15
CA ASP A 97 11.21 15.29 -1.05
C ASP A 97 12.71 15.65 -1.07
N GLY A 98 13.16 16.37 -0.04
CA GLY A 98 14.56 16.77 0.12
C GLY A 98 15.47 15.66 0.63
N ASP A 99 14.93 14.53 1.08
CA ASP A 99 15.72 13.38 1.53
C ASP A 99 16.29 12.60 0.33
N ARG A 100 17.58 12.83 0.05
CA ARG A 100 18.31 12.16 -1.05
C ARG A 100 18.48 10.65 -0.85
N ASN A 101 18.25 10.14 0.36
CA ASN A 101 18.32 8.72 0.67
C ASN A 101 16.94 8.05 0.67
N ARG A 102 15.84 8.80 0.40
CA ARG A 102 14.49 8.26 0.30
C ARG A 102 14.41 7.24 -0.83
N GLN A 103 13.99 6.03 -0.47
CA GLN A 103 13.77 4.93 -1.41
C GLN A 103 12.34 4.40 -1.30
N LEU A 104 11.87 3.66 -2.30
CA LEU A 104 10.61 2.92 -2.22
C LEU A 104 10.61 2.02 -0.98
N LEU A 105 9.49 1.98 -0.27
CA LEU A 105 9.29 1.22 0.97
C LEU A 105 10.18 1.63 2.16
N SER A 106 10.98 2.69 2.05
CA SER A 106 11.74 3.20 3.20
C SER A 106 10.84 3.89 4.22
N TYR A 107 11.11 3.64 5.50
CA TYR A 107 10.43 4.31 6.60
C TYR A 107 10.85 5.79 6.72
N GLN A 108 9.90 6.65 7.08
CA GLN A 108 10.16 8.04 7.45
C GLN A 108 9.59 8.25 8.85
N ALA A 109 10.44 8.69 9.78
CA ALA A 109 9.98 9.13 11.10
C ALA A 109 9.09 10.37 10.97
N ASP A 110 8.29 10.64 12.00
CA ASP A 110 7.44 11.83 12.03
C ASP A 110 8.27 13.09 11.86
N GLN A 111 7.63 14.01 11.15
CA GLN A 111 8.25 15.16 10.59
C GLN A 111 7.32 16.34 10.96
N SER A 112 7.47 16.88 12.17
CA SER A 112 6.95 18.20 12.53
C SER A 112 8.05 19.05 13.22
N GLY A 113 7.97 20.38 13.13
CA GLY A 113 9.00 21.29 13.68
C GLY A 113 8.49 22.74 13.78
N VAL A 114 7.35 22.94 14.43
CA VAL A 114 6.74 24.26 14.63
C VAL A 114 7.32 24.94 15.89
N TYR A 115 8.13 25.97 15.71
CA TYR A 115 8.49 26.91 16.78
C TYR A 115 7.82 28.26 16.53
N HIS A 116 7.39 28.92 17.61
CA HIS A 116 6.77 30.24 17.56
C HIS A 116 7.87 31.30 17.33
N GLU A 117 8.06 31.76 16.10
CA GLU A 117 8.86 32.96 15.86
C GLU A 117 8.04 34.21 16.24
N ARG A 118 8.69 35.25 16.82
CA ARG A 118 8.07 36.53 17.20
C ARG A 118 7.48 37.35 16.01
N GLY A 119 7.33 36.75 14.84
CA GLY A 119 6.84 37.37 13.61
C GLY A 119 5.72 36.61 12.87
N GLY A 120 5.16 35.53 13.43
CA GLY A 120 3.92 34.91 12.91
C GLY A 120 4.05 34.02 11.67
N TRP A 121 5.26 33.67 11.22
CA TRP A 121 5.48 32.77 10.08
C TRP A 121 5.98 31.40 10.57
N LEU A 122 5.36 30.32 10.09
CA LEU A 122 5.80 28.94 10.37
C LEU A 122 6.90 28.55 9.36
N LYS A 123 8.08 28.15 9.84
CA LYS A 123 9.14 27.52 9.03
C LYS A 123 9.61 26.23 9.69
N GLY A 124 9.77 25.15 8.91
CA GLY A 124 10.38 23.89 9.40
C GLY A 124 10.41 22.74 8.37
N HIS A 125 11.54 22.02 8.36
CA HIS A 125 11.80 20.69 7.79
C HIS A 125 12.12 19.77 8.97
N HIS A 126 11.69 18.51 8.94
CA HIS A 126 11.09 18.01 10.16
C HIS A 126 11.70 16.74 10.80
N SER A 127 11.68 16.61 12.14
CA SER A 127 11.83 15.36 12.93
C SER A 127 11.45 15.56 14.41
N GLY A 128 10.47 14.82 14.95
CA GLY A 128 10.27 14.57 16.40
C GLY A 128 9.49 15.58 17.26
N MET A 129 8.21 15.87 16.95
CA MET A 129 7.41 16.76 17.83
C MET A 129 6.51 16.08 18.86
N PRO A 130 6.22 16.78 19.98
CA PRO A 130 5.03 16.57 20.78
C PRO A 130 3.74 16.78 19.96
N TYR A 131 2.67 16.07 20.29
CA TYR A 131 1.37 16.10 19.61
C TYR A 131 0.51 17.35 19.88
N TRP A 132 1.04 18.24 20.72
CA TRP A 132 0.44 19.47 21.18
C TRP A 132 1.37 20.64 20.87
N ALA A 133 0.81 21.81 20.53
CA ALA A 133 1.61 23.04 20.45
C ALA A 133 2.16 23.37 21.84
N GLN A 134 3.41 23.80 21.94
CA GLN A 134 3.97 24.19 23.24
C GLN A 134 3.09 25.25 23.93
N GLY A 135 2.43 24.87 25.05
CA GLY A 135 1.49 25.73 25.79
C GLY A 135 0.00 25.59 25.39
N SER A 136 -0.35 24.62 24.55
CA SER A 136 -1.71 24.33 24.09
C SER A 136 -2.12 22.89 24.40
N THR A 137 -3.40 22.66 24.68
CA THR A 137 -4.01 21.31 24.75
C THR A 137 -4.59 20.87 23.41
N THR A 138 -4.49 21.70 22.38
CA THR A 138 -5.00 21.42 21.03
C THR A 138 -4.10 20.41 20.33
N GLU A 139 -4.68 19.24 20.02
CA GLU A 139 -4.06 18.22 19.18
C GLU A 139 -3.79 18.77 17.78
N MET A 140 -2.53 18.70 17.34
CA MET A 140 -2.10 19.25 16.05
C MET A 140 -2.00 18.20 14.94
N ARG A 141 -2.23 16.93 15.26
CA ARG A 141 -2.24 15.87 14.25
C ARG A 141 -3.48 15.99 13.36
N PRO A 142 -3.37 15.69 12.06
CA PRO A 142 -4.55 15.51 11.21
C PRO A 142 -5.48 14.47 11.83
N LYS A 143 -6.77 14.80 11.93
CA LYS A 143 -7.80 13.83 12.33
C LYS A 143 -7.84 12.70 11.32
N ASN A 144 -7.74 11.46 11.78
CA ASN A 144 -7.70 10.27 10.93
C ASN A 144 -8.53 9.12 11.55
N ILE A 145 -8.88 8.14 10.73
CA ILE A 145 -9.56 6.91 11.14
C ILE A 145 -8.62 5.74 10.81
N ALA A 146 -8.45 4.82 11.76
CA ALA A 146 -7.57 3.68 11.61
C ALA A 146 -8.20 2.59 10.72
N PHE A 147 -7.46 2.18 9.69
CA PHE A 147 -7.73 1.02 8.87
C PHE A 147 -6.50 0.10 8.93
N ASN A 148 -6.70 -1.20 8.73
CA ASN A 148 -5.59 -2.10 8.42
C ASN A 148 -5.11 -1.85 6.99
N TYR A 149 -3.83 -2.12 6.73
CA TYR A 149 -3.38 -2.37 5.37
C TYR A 149 -3.33 -3.88 5.11
N ILE A 150 -4.02 -4.31 4.06
CA ILE A 150 -3.95 -5.68 3.54
C ILE A 150 -3.33 -5.65 2.14
N VAL A 151 -2.82 -6.79 1.70
CA VAL A 151 -2.30 -6.98 0.35
C VAL A 151 -2.92 -8.22 -0.27
N LYS A 152 -3.31 -8.12 -1.54
CA LYS A 152 -3.73 -9.30 -2.32
C LYS A 152 -2.52 -10.21 -2.51
N ALA A 153 -2.62 -11.48 -2.14
CA ALA A 153 -1.53 -12.44 -2.21
C ALA A 153 -1.60 -13.36 -3.45
N SER A 154 -2.79 -13.59 -3.99
CA SER A 154 -3.06 -14.45 -5.16
C SER A 154 -4.27 -13.99 -5.94
#